data_AF-A0A937YRZ8-F1
#
_entry.id   AF-A0A937YRZ8-F1
#
_cell.length_a   1.000
_cell.length_b   1.000
_cell.length_c   1.000
_cell.angle_alpha   90.00
_cell.angle_beta   90.00
_cell.angle_gamma   90.00
#
_symmetry.space_group_name_H-M   'P 1'
#
loop_
_entity.id
_entity.type
_entity.pdbx_description
1 polymer ?
#
loop_
_entity_poly.entity_id
_entity_poly.type
_entity_poly.pdbx_seq_one_letter_code
_entity_poly.pdbx_strand_id
1 'polypeptide(L)'
;MQVFGLPGQVIRNAKLASRIAAKSGSHAAGIRLAAVARWRQAMADGLSAARAAQAVGVPRASLYRWERRPEPRSRRPKRVRAKSWTPALLAAVHALRRDRPMWGRAKLGPLMRRQGFAVSDATVGRIIAHLVRRGAVE
;
A
#
# COMPACT_ATOMS: atom_id res chain seq x y z
N MET A 1 15.80 -1.14 1.99
CA MET A 1 17.13 -0.53 1.77
C MET A 1 17.31 -0.30 0.28
N GLN A 2 17.65 0.92 -0.15
CA GLN A 2 18.20 1.14 -1.49
C GLN A 2 19.67 0.73 -1.42
N VAL A 3 20.06 -0.31 -2.18
CA VAL A 3 21.48 -0.62 -2.38
C VAL A 3 22.02 0.44 -3.33
N PHE A 4 23.06 1.14 -2.91
CA PHE A 4 23.69 2.19 -3.72
C PHE A 4 24.26 1.56 -5.00
N GLY A 5 24.07 2.21 -6.15
CA GLY A 5 24.60 1.76 -7.45
C GLY A 5 23.72 0.83 -8.28
N LEU A 6 22.57 0.34 -7.75
CA LEU A 6 21.65 -0.45 -8.57
C LEU A 6 20.76 0.45 -9.46
N PRO A 7 20.60 0.12 -10.75
CA PRO A 7 19.65 0.82 -11.62
C PRO A 7 18.24 0.81 -11.03
N GLY A 8 17.55 1.94 -11.07
CA GLY A 8 16.23 2.10 -10.43
C GLY A 8 15.18 1.08 -10.91
N GLN A 9 15.30 0.58 -12.14
CA GLN A 9 14.45 -0.48 -12.69
C GLN A 9 14.59 -1.82 -11.95
N VAL A 10 15.82 -2.18 -11.56
CA VAL A 10 16.11 -3.41 -10.82
C VAL A 10 15.45 -3.35 -9.44
N ILE A 11 15.57 -2.21 -8.76
CA ILE A 11 14.94 -1.97 -7.45
C ILE A 11 13.41 -2.04 -7.55
N ARG A 12 12.82 -1.47 -8.60
CA ARG A 12 11.37 -1.53 -8.84
C ARG A 12 10.89 -2.96 -9.07
N ASN A 13 11.59 -3.71 -9.91
CA ASN A 13 11.24 -5.10 -10.23
C ASN A 13 11.39 -6.02 -9.02
N ALA A 14 12.47 -5.88 -8.25
CA ALA A 14 12.65 -6.62 -7.00
C ALA A 14 11.51 -6.37 -6.01
N LYS A 15 11.05 -5.11 -5.88
CA LYS A 15 9.91 -4.74 -5.02
C LYS A 15 8.57 -5.29 -5.53
N LEU A 16 8.42 -5.47 -6.85
CA LEU A 16 7.24 -6.10 -7.43
C LEU A 16 7.25 -7.61 -7.19
N ALA A 17 8.38 -8.27 -7.46
CA ALA A 17 8.58 -9.70 -7.23
C ALA A 17 8.34 -10.07 -5.76
N SER A 18 8.91 -9.31 -4.82
CA SER A 18 8.66 -9.49 -3.38
C SER A 18 7.17 -9.39 -3.01
N ARG A 19 6.41 -8.48 -3.65
CA ARG A 19 4.96 -8.36 -3.42
C ARG A 19 4.17 -9.53 -3.99
N ILE A 20 4.60 -10.09 -5.11
CA ILE A 20 3.99 -11.28 -5.71
C ILE A 20 4.27 -12.49 -4.83
N ALA A 21 5.52 -12.67 -4.38
CA ALA A 21 5.91 -13.74 -3.45
C ALA A 21 5.16 -13.67 -2.10
N ALA A 22 4.93 -12.46 -1.58
CA ALA A 22 4.16 -12.25 -0.35
C ALA A 22 2.63 -12.46 -0.50
N LYS A 23 2.14 -12.74 -1.72
CA LYS A 23 0.70 -12.96 -1.99
C LYS A 23 0.25 -14.40 -1.71
N SER A 24 1.15 -15.29 -1.29
CA SER A 24 0.79 -16.53 -0.59
C SER A 24 -0.11 -16.17 0.60
N GLY A 25 -1.21 -16.91 0.81
CA GLY A 25 -2.33 -16.55 1.68
C GLY A 25 -1.93 -15.77 2.94
N SER A 26 -2.64 -14.67 3.24
CA SER A 26 -2.28 -13.78 4.36
C SER A 26 -2.03 -14.59 5.62
N HIS A 27 -0.83 -14.48 6.22
CA HIS A 27 -0.49 -15.18 7.47
C HIS A 27 -1.58 -15.06 8.54
N ALA A 28 -2.24 -13.89 8.61
CA ALA A 28 -3.37 -13.66 9.49
C ALA A 28 -4.63 -14.48 9.15
N ALA A 29 -4.91 -14.78 7.88
CA ALA A 29 -6.00 -15.67 7.48
C ALA A 29 -5.73 -17.10 7.95
N GLY A 30 -4.48 -17.58 7.82
CA GLY A 30 -4.07 -18.89 8.34
C GLY A 30 -4.25 -19.01 9.85
N ILE A 31 -3.82 -17.99 10.62
CA ILE A 31 -4.02 -17.95 12.09
C ILE A 31 -5.52 -18.02 12.44
N ARG A 32 -6.36 -17.28 11.72
CA ARG A 32 -7.80 -17.25 11.97
C ARG A 32 -8.46 -18.58 11.67
N LEU A 33 -8.10 -19.22 10.56
CA LEU A 33 -8.57 -20.57 10.21
C LEU A 33 -8.17 -21.59 11.28
N ALA A 34 -6.92 -21.55 11.75
CA ALA A 34 -6.46 -22.44 12.81
C ALA A 34 -7.23 -22.23 14.13
N ALA A 35 -7.54 -20.99 14.48
CA ALA A 35 -8.35 -20.68 15.67
C ALA A 35 -9.80 -21.20 15.53
N VAL A 36 -10.42 -21.01 14.37
CA VAL A 36 -11.77 -21.53 14.08
C VAL A 36 -11.78 -23.06 14.12
N ALA A 37 -10.75 -23.72 13.56
CA ALA A 37 -10.63 -25.18 13.59
C ALA A 37 -10.56 -25.71 15.03
N ARG A 38 -9.68 -25.14 15.89
CA ARG A 38 -9.61 -25.53 17.31
C ARG A 38 -10.94 -25.31 18.04
N TRP A 39 -11.64 -24.21 17.74
CA TRP A 39 -12.93 -23.92 18.34
C TRP A 39 -14.02 -24.91 17.92
N ARG A 40 -14.06 -25.28 16.64
CA ARG A 40 -14.98 -26.30 16.11
C ARG A 40 -14.69 -27.68 16.68
N GLN A 41 -13.42 -28.04 16.80
CA GLN A 41 -13.01 -29.29 17.42
C GLN A 41 -13.45 -29.36 18.89
N ALA A 42 -13.16 -28.31 19.68
CA ALA A 42 -13.59 -28.28 21.08
C ALA A 42 -15.13 -28.39 21.25
N MET A 43 -15.91 -27.84 20.31
CA MET A 43 -17.37 -28.05 20.32
C MET A 43 -17.77 -29.48 19.95
N ALA A 44 -17.06 -30.13 19.02
CA ALA A 44 -17.26 -31.54 18.71
C ALA A 44 -16.91 -32.45 19.90
N ASP A 45 -15.92 -32.05 20.70
CA ASP A 45 -15.52 -32.72 21.95
C ASP A 45 -16.50 -32.45 23.11
N GLY A 46 -17.62 -31.76 22.86
CA GLY A 46 -18.71 -31.57 23.82
C GLY A 46 -18.71 -30.24 24.56
N LEU A 47 -17.78 -29.31 24.29
CA LEU A 47 -17.84 -27.99 24.90
C LEU A 47 -18.94 -27.14 24.25
N SER A 48 -19.62 -26.34 25.08
CA SER A 48 -20.49 -25.29 24.55
C SER A 48 -19.67 -24.26 23.77
N ALA A 49 -20.29 -23.61 22.79
CA ALA A 49 -19.63 -22.60 21.95
C ALA A 49 -18.94 -21.48 22.75
N ALA A 50 -19.48 -21.11 23.92
CA ALA A 50 -18.90 -20.12 24.81
C ALA A 50 -17.64 -20.65 25.53
N ARG A 51 -17.71 -21.85 26.10
CA ARG A 51 -16.55 -22.50 26.76
C ARG A 51 -15.43 -22.80 25.77
N ALA A 52 -15.77 -23.29 24.59
CA ALA A 52 -14.82 -23.51 23.51
C ALA A 52 -14.14 -22.19 23.09
N ALA A 53 -14.88 -21.08 22.99
CA ALA A 53 -14.32 -19.78 22.65
C ALA A 53 -13.37 -19.25 23.74
N GLN A 54 -13.72 -19.47 25.02
CA GLN A 54 -12.84 -19.16 26.16
C GLN A 54 -11.55 -19.97 26.12
N ALA A 55 -11.63 -21.28 25.85
CA ALA A 55 -10.47 -22.16 25.72
C ALA A 55 -9.54 -21.76 24.56
N VAL A 56 -10.10 -21.30 23.43
CA VAL A 56 -9.33 -20.79 22.29
C VAL A 56 -8.76 -19.39 22.53
N GLY A 57 -9.27 -18.64 23.51
CA GLY A 57 -8.83 -17.29 23.85
C GLY A 57 -9.29 -16.22 22.86
N VAL A 58 -10.34 -16.49 22.08
CA VAL A 58 -10.88 -15.56 21.07
C VAL A 58 -12.37 -15.32 21.32
N PRO A 59 -12.87 -14.07 21.30
CA PRO A 59 -14.30 -13.81 21.49
C PRO A 59 -15.17 -14.59 20.50
N ARG A 60 -16.25 -15.21 20.98
CA ARG A 60 -17.18 -16.03 20.16
C ARG A 60 -17.64 -15.32 18.89
N ALA A 61 -17.96 -14.02 18.99
CA ALA A 61 -18.37 -13.22 17.85
C ALA A 61 -17.26 -13.07 16.79
N SER A 62 -15.99 -13.02 17.19
CA SER A 62 -14.86 -13.00 16.25
C SER A 62 -14.69 -14.33 15.54
N LEU A 63 -14.87 -15.45 16.23
CA LEU A 63 -14.77 -16.80 15.64
C LEU A 63 -15.82 -17.00 14.54
N TYR A 64 -17.08 -16.67 14.80
CA TYR A 64 -18.11 -16.70 13.75
C TYR A 64 -17.81 -15.75 12.58
N ARG A 65 -17.28 -14.55 12.84
CA ARG A 65 -16.88 -13.63 11.77
C ARG A 65 -15.73 -14.19 10.93
N TRP A 66 -14.76 -14.85 11.57
CA TRP A 66 -13.60 -15.44 10.91
C TRP A 66 -13.96 -16.71 10.14
N GLU A 67 -14.88 -17.52 10.65
CA GLU A 67 -15.42 -18.67 9.93
C GLU A 67 -16.10 -18.26 8.63
N ARG A 68 -16.92 -17.19 8.66
CA ARG A 68 -17.53 -16.64 7.45
C ARG A 68 -16.52 -15.98 6.51
N ARG A 69 -15.44 -15.42 7.06
CA ARG A 69 -14.40 -14.73 6.29
C ARG A 69 -13.07 -14.71 7.05
N PRO A 70 -12.14 -15.63 6.73
CA PRO A 70 -10.84 -15.66 7.38
C PRO A 70 -9.94 -14.52 6.90
N GLU A 71 -10.08 -14.06 5.66
CA GLU A 71 -9.21 -13.02 5.09
C GLU A 71 -9.42 -11.67 5.80
N PRO A 72 -8.34 -11.06 6.35
CA PRO A 72 -8.44 -9.71 6.89
C PRO A 72 -8.84 -8.71 5.81
N ARG A 73 -9.76 -7.82 6.17
CA ARG A 73 -10.04 -6.63 5.36
C ARG A 73 -8.81 -5.73 5.38
N SER A 74 -8.65 -4.96 4.31
CA SER A 74 -7.64 -3.91 4.24
C SER A 74 -7.83 -2.95 5.42
N ARG A 75 -6.72 -2.62 6.09
CA ARG A 75 -6.69 -1.56 7.11
C ARG A 75 -6.59 -0.16 6.49
N ARG A 76 -6.51 -0.07 5.17
CA ARG A 76 -6.41 1.21 4.46
C ARG A 76 -7.70 2.01 4.69
N PRO A 77 -7.60 3.30 5.03
CA PRO A 77 -8.77 4.18 5.12
C PRO A 77 -9.61 4.12 3.83
N LYS A 78 -10.93 4.09 3.98
CA LYS A 78 -11.87 4.03 2.85
C LYS A 78 -11.78 5.27 1.96
N ARG A 79 -11.46 6.43 2.54
CA ARG A 79 -11.29 7.70 1.84
C ARG A 79 -9.85 8.17 2.04
N VAL A 80 -9.12 8.26 0.94
CA VAL A 80 -7.79 8.86 0.89
C VAL A 80 -7.85 10.05 -0.06
N ARG A 81 -7.01 11.07 0.19
CA ARG A 81 -6.93 12.23 -0.71
C ARG A 81 -6.56 11.76 -2.12
N ALA A 82 -7.42 12.05 -3.09
CA ALA A 82 -7.13 11.82 -4.50
C ALA A 82 -6.03 12.78 -4.97
N LYS A 83 -5.32 12.39 -6.04
CA LYS A 83 -4.40 13.31 -6.71
C LYS A 83 -5.22 14.46 -7.26
N SER A 84 -4.82 15.69 -6.95
CA SER A 84 -5.54 16.91 -7.37
C SER A 84 -4.87 17.65 -8.53
N TRP A 85 -3.80 17.10 -9.11
CA TRP A 85 -3.10 17.73 -10.23
C TRP A 85 -3.75 17.39 -11.56
N THR A 86 -3.79 18.38 -12.45
CA THR A 86 -4.31 18.22 -13.81
C THR A 86 -3.33 17.45 -14.70
N PRO A 87 -3.80 16.83 -15.80
CA PRO A 87 -2.91 16.20 -16.80
C PRO A 87 -1.91 17.19 -17.39
N ALA A 88 -2.31 18.44 -17.65
CA ALA A 88 -1.45 19.50 -18.16
C ALA A 88 -0.28 19.81 -17.20
N LEU A 89 -0.57 19.94 -15.90
CA LEU A 89 0.46 20.14 -14.88
C LEU A 89 1.40 18.94 -14.79
N LEU A 90 0.88 17.71 -14.88
CA LEU A 90 1.69 16.50 -14.88
C LEU A 90 2.66 16.48 -16.08
N ALA A 91 2.17 16.81 -17.27
CA ALA A 91 2.97 16.85 -18.50
C ALA A 91 4.04 17.95 -18.44
N ALA A 92 3.69 19.16 -17.96
CA ALA A 92 4.63 20.26 -17.80
C ALA A 92 5.77 19.93 -16.81
N VAL A 93 5.43 19.34 -15.65
CA VAL A 93 6.45 18.87 -14.69
C VAL A 93 7.28 17.74 -15.29
N HIS A 94 6.66 16.84 -16.06
CA HIS A 94 7.37 15.73 -16.69
C HIS A 94 8.40 16.22 -17.71
N ALA A 95 8.02 17.12 -18.62
CA ALA A 95 8.90 17.71 -19.60
C ALA A 95 10.10 18.42 -18.93
N LEU A 96 9.83 19.32 -17.98
CA LEU A 96 10.90 20.04 -17.28
C LEU A 96 11.84 19.10 -16.51
N ARG A 97 11.32 18.03 -15.91
CA ARG A 97 12.14 17.06 -15.19
C ARG A 97 12.99 16.21 -16.14
N ARG A 98 12.54 15.94 -17.36
CA ARG A 98 13.35 15.28 -18.40
C ARG A 98 14.49 16.18 -18.88
N ASP A 99 14.20 17.46 -19.10
CA ASP A 99 15.21 18.43 -19.55
C ASP A 99 16.21 18.75 -18.44
N ARG A 100 15.77 18.69 -17.18
CA ARG A 100 16.58 19.05 -16.00
C ARG A 100 16.50 17.98 -14.90
N PRO A 101 17.15 16.81 -15.10
CA PRO A 101 17.01 15.65 -14.21
C PRO A 101 17.47 15.88 -12.77
N MET A 102 18.40 16.82 -12.53
CA MET A 102 18.88 17.09 -11.16
C MET A 102 18.00 18.07 -10.38
N TRP A 103 17.00 18.70 -11.01
CA TRP A 103 16.29 19.82 -10.41
C TRP A 103 15.10 19.35 -9.57
N GLY A 104 15.18 19.58 -8.27
CA GLY A 104 14.10 19.25 -7.33
C GLY A 104 12.94 20.25 -7.34
N ARG A 105 11.97 20.00 -6.46
CA ARG A 105 10.74 20.80 -6.33
C ARG A 105 10.98 22.30 -6.12
N ALA A 106 12.06 22.68 -5.43
CA ALA A 106 12.40 24.07 -5.16
C ALA A 106 12.80 24.85 -6.42
N LYS A 107 13.38 24.18 -7.41
CA LYS A 107 13.74 24.79 -8.71
C LYS A 107 12.59 24.69 -9.71
N LEU A 108 11.87 23.57 -9.73
CA LEU A 108 10.75 23.36 -10.67
C LEU A 108 9.49 24.14 -10.26
N GLY A 109 9.22 24.31 -8.97
CA GLY A 109 8.04 25.02 -8.45
C GLY A 109 7.88 26.44 -8.99
N PRO A 110 8.91 27.30 -8.87
CA PRO A 110 8.87 28.66 -9.43
C PRO A 110 8.65 28.68 -10.96
N LEU A 111 9.23 27.74 -11.71
CA LEU A 111 9.03 27.67 -13.16
C LEU A 111 7.59 27.30 -13.52
N MET A 112 6.97 26.38 -12.78
CA MET A 112 5.55 26.04 -12.98
C MET A 112 4.66 27.24 -12.73
N ARG A 113 4.95 28.07 -11.70
CA ARG A 113 4.20 29.30 -11.45
C ARG A 113 4.38 30.33 -12.56
N ARG A 114 5.60 30.49 -13.08
CA ARG A 114 5.87 31.37 -14.23
C ARG A 114 5.12 30.93 -15.49
N GLN A 115 4.87 29.63 -15.66
CA GLN A 115 4.05 29.08 -16.73
C GLN A 115 2.53 29.18 -16.45
N GLY A 116 2.11 29.84 -15.38
CA GLY A 116 0.70 30.07 -15.04
C GLY A 116 0.05 29.01 -14.14
N PHE A 117 0.80 28.00 -13.68
CA PHE A 117 0.24 26.99 -12.77
C PHE A 117 0.23 27.49 -11.31
N ALA A 118 -0.95 27.56 -10.71
CA ALA A 118 -1.12 27.83 -9.28
C ALA A 118 -0.79 26.59 -8.43
N VAL A 119 0.51 26.33 -8.19
CA VAL A 119 0.99 25.12 -7.49
C VAL A 119 1.99 25.41 -6.37
N SER A 120 1.88 24.62 -5.30
CA SER A 120 2.88 24.58 -4.23
C SER A 120 4.03 23.63 -4.54
N ASP A 121 5.20 23.88 -3.94
CA ASP A 121 6.37 23.00 -4.07
C ASP A 121 6.07 21.58 -3.59
N ALA A 122 5.22 21.42 -2.59
CA ALA A 122 4.76 20.12 -2.13
C ALA A 122 4.00 19.37 -3.22
N THR A 123 3.18 20.06 -4.03
CA THR A 123 2.44 19.45 -5.14
C THR A 123 3.39 19.02 -6.25
N VAL A 124 4.33 19.88 -6.63
CA VAL A 124 5.39 19.54 -7.61
C VAL A 124 6.22 18.35 -7.12
N GLY A 125 6.64 18.35 -5.85
CA GLY A 125 7.37 17.22 -5.25
C GLY A 125 6.59 15.92 -5.28
N ARG A 126 5.27 15.95 -5.00
CA ARG A 126 4.41 14.76 -5.11
C ARG A 126 4.27 14.27 -6.57
N ILE A 127 4.28 15.17 -7.55
CA ILE A 127 4.28 14.82 -8.98
C ILE A 127 5.60 14.14 -9.37
N ILE A 128 6.75 14.70 -9.00
CA ILE A 128 8.06 14.09 -9.26
C ILE A 128 8.12 12.69 -8.64
N ALA A 129 7.76 12.55 -7.37
CA ALA A 129 7.72 11.25 -6.69
C ALA A 129 6.75 10.26 -7.37
N HIS A 130 5.67 10.75 -7.99
CA HIS A 130 4.77 9.92 -8.77
C HIS A 130 5.41 9.44 -10.09
N LEU A 131 6.12 10.31 -10.81
CA LEU A 131 6.80 10.01 -12.07
C LEU A 131 7.97 9.04 -11.85
N VAL A 132 8.80 9.27 -10.83
CA VAL A 132 9.92 8.37 -10.44
C VAL A 132 9.40 6.97 -10.10
N ARG A 133 8.30 6.89 -9.33
CA ARG A 133 7.67 5.60 -8.98
C ARG A 133 7.20 4.84 -10.21
N ARG A 134 6.79 5.54 -11.27
CA ARG A 134 6.38 4.95 -12.55
C ARG A 134 7.56 4.68 -13.50
N GLY A 135 8.78 5.12 -13.17
CA GLY A 135 9.94 5.03 -14.06
C GLY A 135 9.88 5.99 -15.25
N ALA A 136 9.06 7.04 -15.18
CA ALA A 136 8.94 8.02 -16.26
C ALA A 136 10.04 9.10 -16.24
N VAL A 137 10.72 9.25 -15.10
CA VAL A 137 11.87 10.12 -14.84
C VAL A 137 12.74 9.48 -13.75
N GLU A 138 13.99 9.94 -13.63
CA GLU A 138 14.92 9.59 -12.56
C GLU A 138 14.82 10.53 -11.35
#